data_AF-A0A810BHT8-F1
#
_entry.id   AF-A0A810BHT8-F1
#
_cell.length_a   1.000
_cell.length_b   1.000
_cell.length_c   1.000
_cell.angle_alpha   90.00
_cell.angle_beta   90.00
_cell.angle_gamma   90.00
#
_symmetry.space_group_name_H-M   'P 1'
#
loop_
_entity.id
_entity.type
_entity.pdbx_description
1 polymer ?
#
loop_
_entity_poly.entity_id
_entity_poly.type
_entity_poly.pdbx_seq_one_letter_code
_entity_poly.pdbx_strand_id
1 'polypeptide(L)'
;MTLPPQREAFWTQPAFNGPKMNKLRVLTIWTACVSSIWAPLAAKASELPNYPVEKWCDQVARAGGTRSELIYGGCIDQEQSAYDHLKGAWGGVPPQTQKWCDQVARSGSGGSYLILNGCVDQEDAARQQNSTRRFQR
;
A
#
# COMPACT_ATOMS: atom_id res chain seq x y z
N MET A 1 -35.59 6.03 -45.09
CA MET A 1 -36.11 5.28 -43.93
C MET A 1 -35.78 6.10 -42.69
N THR A 2 -36.82 6.56 -42.01
CA THR A 2 -36.80 7.64 -41.02
C THR A 2 -37.21 7.11 -39.64
N LEU A 3 -36.38 7.44 -38.63
CA LEU A 3 -36.61 7.52 -37.16
C LEU A 3 -36.92 6.20 -36.40
N PRO A 4 -36.83 6.13 -35.04
CA PRO A 4 -36.55 7.19 -34.05
C PRO A 4 -35.50 6.85 -32.94
N PRO A 5 -35.28 7.79 -31.97
CA PRO A 5 -34.16 7.81 -31.02
C PRO A 5 -34.48 7.32 -29.58
N GLN A 6 -33.38 7.23 -28.80
CA GLN A 6 -33.19 7.16 -27.34
C GLN A 6 -34.43 7.39 -26.45
N ARG A 7 -34.69 6.46 -25.52
CA ARG A 7 -35.58 6.64 -24.36
C ARG A 7 -34.82 6.40 -23.05
N GLU A 8 -34.53 7.51 -22.39
CA GLU A 8 -34.52 7.79 -20.95
C GLU A 8 -35.11 6.67 -20.06
N ALA A 9 -34.26 6.00 -19.27
CA ALA A 9 -34.71 5.16 -18.16
C ALA A 9 -34.95 6.04 -16.93
N PHE A 10 -36.20 6.47 -16.85
CA PHE A 10 -36.85 7.21 -15.78
C PHE A 10 -36.94 6.33 -14.51
N TRP A 11 -35.94 6.38 -13.64
CA TRP A 11 -36.07 5.81 -12.29
C TRP A 11 -36.76 6.82 -11.38
N THR A 12 -38.08 6.69 -11.29
CA THR A 12 -38.91 7.29 -10.25
C THR A 12 -38.52 6.73 -8.89
N GLN A 13 -38.25 7.62 -7.94
CA GLN A 13 -38.13 7.28 -6.52
C GLN A 13 -39.49 6.76 -6.02
N PRO A 14 -39.54 5.71 -5.19
CA PRO A 14 -40.78 5.34 -4.53
C PRO A 14 -41.16 6.38 -3.47
N ALA A 15 -42.41 6.82 -3.53
CA ALA A 15 -43.06 7.65 -2.53
C ALA A 15 -43.05 6.96 -1.15
N PHE A 16 -42.36 7.56 -0.18
CA PHE A 16 -42.47 7.17 1.22
C PHE A 16 -43.80 7.69 1.77
N ASN A 17 -44.76 6.78 1.95
CA ASN A 17 -45.95 7.01 2.76
C ASN A 17 -45.53 7.22 4.22
N GLY A 18 -45.66 8.45 4.72
CA GLY A 18 -45.46 8.77 6.12
C GLY A 18 -46.64 8.33 7.00
N PRO A 19 -46.43 7.68 8.13
CA PRO A 19 -47.48 7.48 9.12
C PRO A 19 -47.76 8.79 9.87
N LYS A 20 -49.01 9.28 9.77
CA LYS A 20 -49.57 10.28 10.68
C LYS A 20 -49.83 9.61 12.02
N MET A 21 -49.16 10.00 13.11
CA MET A 21 -49.72 9.82 14.46
C MET A 21 -49.24 10.90 15.46
N ASN A 22 -50.26 11.59 15.95
CA ASN A 22 -50.53 12.09 17.30
C ASN A 22 -49.53 12.96 18.07
N LYS A 23 -50.04 14.15 18.38
CA LYS A 23 -49.57 15.08 19.39
C LYS A 23 -49.82 14.53 20.80
N LEU A 24 -48.97 14.98 21.73
CA LEU A 24 -49.03 14.82 23.20
C LEU A 24 -48.70 13.40 23.69
N ARG A 25 -47.71 13.19 24.56
CA ARG A 25 -47.43 13.93 25.80
C ARG A 25 -45.93 13.95 26.13
N VAL A 26 -45.50 15.11 26.62
CA VAL A 26 -44.23 15.36 27.31
C VAL A 26 -44.24 14.63 28.66
N LEU A 27 -43.25 13.78 28.92
CA LEU A 27 -42.71 13.39 30.24
C LEU A 27 -41.35 12.69 29.98
N THR A 28 -40.18 13.32 30.25
CA THR A 28 -39.30 13.09 31.44
C THR A 28 -38.92 11.61 31.66
N ILE A 29 -37.67 11.11 31.68
CA ILE A 29 -36.37 11.59 32.20
C ILE A 29 -35.20 10.78 31.56
N TRP A 30 -34.01 11.40 31.53
CA TRP A 30 -32.64 10.92 31.21
C TRP A 30 -32.30 9.50 31.73
N THR A 31 -31.54 8.62 31.05
CA THR A 31 -30.11 8.73 30.69
C THR A 31 -29.79 7.58 29.73
N ALA A 32 -29.16 7.90 28.60
CA ALA A 32 -28.79 6.95 27.55
C ALA A 32 -27.41 6.33 27.82
N CYS A 33 -27.33 5.01 27.94
CA CYS A 33 -26.08 4.26 27.74
C CYS A 33 -26.35 3.13 26.75
N VAL A 34 -26.60 3.50 25.48
CA VAL A 34 -26.45 2.56 24.37
C VAL A 34 -24.95 2.47 24.10
N SER A 35 -24.30 1.46 24.67
CA SER A 35 -22.87 1.18 24.51
C SER A 35 -22.61 0.70 23.08
N SER A 36 -22.43 1.64 22.15
CA SER A 36 -21.92 1.37 20.82
C SER A 36 -20.47 0.88 20.95
N ILE A 37 -20.27 -0.44 20.85
CA ILE A 37 -18.95 -1.07 20.77
C ILE A 37 -18.36 -0.72 19.40
N TRP A 38 -17.65 0.41 19.31
CA TRP A 38 -16.74 0.69 18.21
C TRP A 38 -15.44 -0.07 18.47
N ALA A 39 -15.25 -1.19 17.77
CA ALA A 39 -13.94 -1.85 17.73
C ALA A 39 -13.00 -1.01 16.84
N PRO A 40 -11.83 -0.57 17.33
CA PRO A 40 -10.85 0.08 16.46
C PRO A 40 -10.30 -0.96 15.48
N LEU A 41 -10.47 -0.73 14.17
CA LEU A 41 -9.71 -1.47 13.17
C LEU A 41 -8.24 -1.07 13.33
N ALA A 42 -7.45 -1.90 14.02
CA ALA A 42 -6.01 -1.75 14.06
C ALA A 42 -5.46 -2.03 12.65
N ALA A 43 -5.09 -0.97 11.94
CA ALA A 43 -4.28 -1.10 10.74
C ALA A 43 -2.94 -1.75 11.14
N LYS A 44 -2.74 -3.00 10.72
CA LYS A 44 -1.44 -3.68 10.84
C LYS A 44 -0.51 -2.96 9.86
N ALA A 45 0.29 -2.03 10.37
CA ALA A 45 1.44 -1.54 9.62
C ALA A 45 2.32 -2.75 9.28
N SER A 46 2.59 -2.99 8.00
CA SER A 46 3.52 -4.04 7.61
C SER A 46 4.88 -3.70 8.18
N GLU A 47 5.47 -4.62 8.94
CA GLU A 47 6.82 -4.45 9.46
C GLU A 47 7.83 -4.48 8.30
N LEU A 48 8.97 -3.80 8.48
CA LEU A 48 10.03 -3.83 7.48
C LEU A 48 10.57 -5.28 7.38
N PRO A 49 10.64 -5.89 6.18
CA PRO A 49 11.10 -7.27 6.05
C PRO A 49 12.54 -7.44 6.52
N ASN A 50 12.85 -8.59 7.13
CA ASN A 50 14.22 -8.95 7.48
C ASN A 50 14.89 -9.68 6.32
N TYR A 51 16.10 -9.22 5.94
CA TYR A 51 16.93 -9.83 4.90
C TYR A 51 18.29 -10.29 5.43
N PRO A 52 18.85 -11.40 4.92
CA PRO A 52 20.17 -11.89 5.27
C PRO A 52 21.27 -11.11 4.51
N VAL A 53 21.51 -9.87 4.95
CA VAL A 53 22.40 -8.89 4.29
C VAL A 53 23.80 -9.45 4.04
N GLU A 54 24.40 -10.12 5.01
CA GLU A 54 25.76 -10.63 4.90
C GLU A 54 25.88 -11.72 3.84
N LYS A 55 24.82 -12.54 3.67
CA LYS A 55 24.77 -13.58 2.62
C LYS A 55 24.67 -12.95 1.24
N TRP A 56 23.83 -11.91 1.09
CA TRP A 56 23.73 -11.14 -0.14
C TRP A 56 25.06 -10.50 -0.50
N CYS A 57 25.70 -9.81 0.45
CA CYS A 57 26.96 -9.14 0.22
C CYS A 57 28.13 -10.11 -0.02
N ASP A 58 28.16 -11.28 0.60
CA ASP A 58 29.16 -12.32 0.27
C ASP A 58 29.01 -12.79 -1.18
N GLN A 59 27.77 -12.97 -1.67
CA GLN A 59 27.54 -13.32 -3.06
C GLN A 59 27.97 -12.21 -4.02
N VAL A 60 27.60 -10.95 -3.76
CA VAL A 60 28.01 -9.80 -4.58
C VAL A 60 29.53 -9.69 -4.62
N ALA A 61 30.19 -9.83 -3.48
CA ALA A 61 31.64 -9.80 -3.36
C ALA A 61 32.35 -10.92 -4.13
N ARG A 62 31.66 -12.04 -4.39
CA ARG A 62 32.16 -13.20 -5.13
C ARG A 62 31.79 -13.21 -6.62
N ALA A 63 31.11 -12.18 -7.12
CA ALA A 63 30.68 -12.13 -8.52
C ALA A 63 31.84 -12.28 -9.52
N GLY A 64 33.06 -11.87 -9.15
CA GLY A 64 34.29 -12.04 -9.93
C GLY A 64 35.01 -13.39 -9.76
N GLY A 65 34.38 -14.37 -9.10
CA GLY A 65 34.92 -15.72 -8.85
C GLY A 65 35.68 -15.88 -7.53
N THR A 66 36.35 -14.83 -7.06
CA THR A 66 36.91 -14.76 -5.70
C THR A 66 36.23 -13.65 -4.90
N ARG A 67 36.25 -13.76 -3.57
CA ARG A 67 35.65 -12.74 -2.69
C ARG A 67 36.53 -11.50 -2.64
N SER A 68 35.96 -10.35 -2.98
CA SER A 68 36.59 -9.05 -2.80
C SER A 68 36.12 -8.40 -1.48
N GLU A 69 37.04 -8.21 -0.53
CA GLU A 69 36.71 -7.55 0.75
C GLU A 69 36.29 -6.09 0.57
N LEU A 70 36.84 -5.40 -0.45
CA LEU A 70 36.43 -4.04 -0.79
C LEU A 70 34.95 -3.99 -1.23
N ILE A 71 34.54 -4.93 -2.10
CA ILE A 71 33.15 -5.01 -2.58
C ILE A 71 32.23 -5.45 -1.43
N TYR A 72 32.67 -6.39 -0.60
CA TYR A 72 31.91 -6.82 0.56
C TYR A 72 31.61 -5.66 1.52
N GLY A 73 32.64 -4.91 1.94
CA GLY A 73 32.48 -3.76 2.82
C GLY A 73 31.57 -2.69 2.21
N GLY A 74 31.81 -2.32 0.95
CA GLY A 74 30.96 -1.36 0.25
C GLY A 74 29.51 -1.81 0.06
N CYS A 75 29.26 -3.13 -0.05
CA CYS A 75 27.91 -3.67 -0.07
C CYS A 75 27.22 -3.52 1.30
N ILE A 76 27.91 -3.85 2.38
CA ILE A 76 27.38 -3.68 3.75
C ILE A 76 26.98 -2.23 4.01
N ASP A 77 27.84 -1.27 3.64
CA ASP A 77 27.56 0.16 3.84
C ASP A 77 26.32 0.63 3.07
N GLN A 78 26.14 0.14 1.84
CA GLN A 78 24.98 0.47 1.00
C GLN A 78 23.69 -0.16 1.54
N GLU A 79 23.74 -1.42 1.97
CA GLU A 79 22.61 -2.13 2.56
C GLU A 79 22.17 -1.47 3.87
N GLN A 80 23.12 -1.08 4.71
CA GLN A 80 22.85 -0.36 5.96
C GLN A 80 22.20 1.01 5.70
N SER A 81 22.75 1.77 4.76
CA SER A 81 22.19 3.08 4.37
C SER A 81 20.75 2.95 3.85
N ALA A 82 20.49 1.94 3.02
CA ALA A 82 19.15 1.66 2.52
C ALA A 82 18.19 1.20 3.62
N TYR A 83 18.66 0.35 4.55
CA TYR A 83 17.88 -0.06 5.71
C TYR A 83 17.49 1.13 6.59
N ASP A 84 18.43 2.02 6.91
CA ASP A 84 18.17 3.17 7.77
C ASP A 84 17.15 4.14 7.15
N HIS A 85 17.23 4.34 5.83
CA HIS A 85 16.23 5.11 5.09
C HIS A 85 14.85 4.44 5.15
N LEU A 86 14.77 3.15 4.80
CA LEU A 86 13.52 2.39 4.79
C LEU A 86 12.90 2.31 6.19
N LYS A 87 13.69 2.17 7.25
CA LYS A 87 13.20 2.12 8.63
C LYS A 87 12.35 3.34 9.00
N GLY A 88 12.71 4.53 8.50
CA GLY A 88 11.95 5.77 8.71
C GLY A 88 10.74 5.92 7.77
N ALA A 89 10.87 5.45 6.52
CA ALA A 89 9.87 5.69 5.48
C ALA A 89 8.83 4.56 5.30
N TRP A 90 9.14 3.33 5.73
CA TRP A 90 8.40 2.12 5.35
C TRP A 90 6.92 2.18 5.70
N GLY A 91 6.57 2.73 6.86
CA GLY A 91 5.18 2.88 7.30
C GLY A 91 4.33 3.79 6.39
N GLY A 92 4.97 4.66 5.60
CA GLY A 92 4.31 5.52 4.61
C GLY A 92 4.17 4.89 3.22
N VAL A 93 4.87 3.78 2.95
CA VAL A 93 4.82 3.10 1.65
C VAL A 93 3.46 2.38 1.51
N PRO A 94 2.75 2.52 0.37
CA PRO A 94 1.48 1.83 0.17
C PRO A 94 1.61 0.30 0.33
N PRO A 95 0.66 -0.39 0.97
CA PRO A 95 0.79 -1.83 1.26
C PRO A 95 1.02 -2.71 0.02
N GLN A 96 0.45 -2.34 -1.12
CA GLN A 96 0.68 -3.05 -2.38
C GLN A 96 2.12 -2.90 -2.88
N THR A 97 2.69 -1.69 -2.79
CA THR A 97 4.09 -1.42 -3.12
C THR A 97 5.02 -2.13 -2.15
N GLN A 98 4.72 -2.13 -0.85
CA GLN A 98 5.48 -2.90 0.15
C GLN A 98 5.58 -4.38 -0.23
N LYS A 99 4.44 -5.01 -0.55
CA LYS A 99 4.37 -6.42 -0.94
C LYS A 99 5.10 -6.71 -2.26
N TRP A 100 4.89 -5.87 -3.29
CA TRP A 100 5.54 -6.04 -4.59
C TRP A 100 7.05 -5.89 -4.49
N CYS A 101 7.51 -4.83 -3.82
CA CYS A 101 8.94 -4.57 -3.71
C CYS A 101 9.66 -5.53 -2.77
N ASP A 102 9.00 -6.10 -1.75
CA ASP A 102 9.56 -7.23 -0.98
C ASP A 102 9.77 -8.46 -1.87
N GLN A 103 8.82 -8.78 -2.76
CA GLN A 103 8.99 -9.87 -3.72
C GLN A 103 10.14 -9.60 -4.69
N VAL A 104 10.26 -8.38 -5.20
CA VAL A 104 11.37 -7.97 -6.08
C VAL A 104 12.71 -8.07 -5.36
N ALA A 105 12.82 -7.54 -4.15
CA ALA A 105 14.04 -7.60 -3.34
C ALA A 105 14.47 -9.03 -3.04
N ARG A 106 13.50 -9.93 -2.81
CA ARG A 106 13.73 -11.36 -2.57
C ARG A 106 14.03 -12.18 -3.81
N SER A 107 13.92 -11.62 -5.02
CA SER A 107 14.21 -12.37 -6.25
C SER A 107 15.68 -12.82 -6.36
N GLY A 108 16.57 -12.23 -5.56
CA GLY A 108 17.95 -12.68 -5.34
C GLY A 108 18.10 -13.72 -4.23
N SER A 109 19.31 -13.81 -3.67
CA SER A 109 19.73 -14.87 -2.73
C SER A 109 19.34 -14.67 -1.27
N GLY A 110 18.20 -14.02 -1.03
CA GLY A 110 17.62 -13.87 0.31
C GLY A 110 16.99 -12.51 0.58
N GLY A 111 17.28 -11.50 -0.25
CA GLY A 111 16.79 -10.13 -0.06
C GLY A 111 17.91 -9.10 -0.02
N SER A 112 17.60 -7.87 -0.41
CA SER A 112 18.48 -6.71 -0.36
C SER A 112 17.63 -5.47 -0.04
N TYR A 113 18.02 -4.71 0.98
CA TYR A 113 17.42 -3.42 1.30
C TYR A 113 17.72 -2.40 0.22
N LEU A 114 18.88 -2.47 -0.43
CA LEU A 114 19.22 -1.61 -1.56
C LEU A 114 18.23 -1.81 -2.72
N ILE A 115 17.93 -3.07 -3.07
CA ILE A 115 16.94 -3.39 -4.12
C ILE A 115 15.53 -2.98 -3.66
N LEU A 116 15.18 -3.26 -2.41
CA LEU A 116 13.87 -2.88 -1.85
C LEU A 116 13.66 -1.36 -1.95
N ASN A 117 14.64 -0.57 -1.51
CA ASN A 117 14.59 0.89 -1.55
C ASN A 117 14.46 1.40 -2.98
N GLY A 118 15.32 0.92 -3.89
CA GLY A 118 15.26 1.30 -5.29
C GLY A 118 13.94 0.92 -5.97
N CYS A 119 13.31 -0.20 -5.59
CA CYS A 119 11.99 -0.57 -6.09
C CYS A 119 10.90 0.40 -5.59
N VAL A 120 10.92 0.74 -4.30
CA VAL A 120 9.96 1.70 -3.72
C VAL A 120 10.04 3.04 -4.44
N ASP A 121 11.26 3.57 -4.63
CA ASP A 121 11.48 4.84 -5.33
C ASP A 121 10.95 4.79 -6.78
N GLN A 122 11.20 3.68 -7.48
CA GLN A 122 10.72 3.48 -8.85
C GLN A 122 9.20 3.36 -8.95
N GLU A 123 8.57 2.62 -8.04
CA GLU A 123 7.11 2.47 -8.00
C GLU A 123 6.42 3.79 -7.65
N ASP A 124 6.97 4.56 -6.72
CA ASP A 124 6.46 5.89 -6.37
C ASP A 124 6.57 6.87 -7.54
N ALA A 125 7.69 6.85 -8.26
CA ALA A 125 7.87 7.67 -9.47
C ALA A 125 6.94 7.21 -10.60
N ALA A 126 6.82 5.91 -10.84
CA ALA A 126 5.96 5.34 -11.89
C ALA A 126 4.48 5.63 -11.63
N ARG A 127 4.04 5.59 -10.36
CA ARG A 127 2.67 5.96 -9.96
C ARG A 127 2.29 7.37 -10.44
N GLN A 128 3.24 8.31 -10.39
CA GLN A 128 3.01 9.69 -10.83
C GLN A 128 2.97 9.82 -12.37
N GLN A 129 3.73 8.99 -13.07
CA GLN A 129 3.95 9.13 -14.52
C GLN A 129 3.01 8.26 -15.38
N ASN A 130 2.47 7.15 -14.86
CA ASN A 130 1.75 6.17 -15.67
C ASN A 130 0.42 6.69 -16.26
N SER A 131 -0.14 7.79 -15.73
CA SER A 131 -1.40 8.38 -16.21
C SER A 131 -1.35 8.79 -17.69
N THR A 132 -0.18 9.20 -18.18
CA THR A 132 0.04 9.69 -19.54
C THR A 132 0.53 8.63 -20.52
N ARG A 133 0.96 7.46 -20.02
CA ARG A 133 1.53 6.40 -20.86
C ARG A 133 0.42 5.67 -21.62
N ARG A 134 0.64 5.44 -22.92
CA ARG A 134 -0.24 4.64 -23.78
C ARG A 134 0.62 3.73 -24.65
N PHE A 135 0.20 2.48 -24.78
CA PHE A 135 0.82 1.55 -25.71
C PHE A 135 0.47 1.97 -27.14
N GLN A 136 1.48 2.27 -27.95
CA GLN A 136 1.31 2.61 -29.36
C GLN A 136 1.81 1.41 -30.19
N ARG A 137 1.01 0.99 -31.17
CA ARG A 137 1.36 -0.06 -32.14
C ARG A 137 1.32 0.55 -33.52
#